data_AF-A0AAW8VQ59-F1
#
_entry.id   AF-A0AAW8VQ59-F1
#
_cell.length_a   1.000
_cell.length_b   1.000
_cell.length_c   1.000
_cell.angle_alpha   90.00
_cell.angle_beta   90.00
_cell.angle_gamma   90.00
#
_symmetry.space_group_name_H-M   'P 1'
#
loop_
_entity.id
_entity.type
_entity.pdbx_description
1 polymer ?
#
loop_
_entity_poly.entity_id
_entity_poly.type
_entity_poly.pdbx_seq_one_letter_code
_entity_poly.pdbx_strand_id
1 'polypeptide(L)'
;MAKNKTRIADATRCLMCYQPICDIACQKKVFPAGIIHALHLKNEAGAYLRSAENVSCLHCDDAKCEKACARGRVDSPIRIQEICRYVSQMKNISRESTQAELSVNFCGIRCENPFFLASSPVASSFEMCCHAFDAGWAGVSYKTISFYQSREVSPRFDALPGEHPFSFCGFKNLEQLSPHSAEENFEIIRRLKERYPEKVIIASIMGRNCDEWTVLARMAEEAGADLIECNFSCPQMAKQGLGSDIGQDQDLIALYTRATRKGSRLPIIAKMTPNIGNMELPAMTAIANGANSLAAINTVKSITRINTENFSSYPDIGGQSAVGGYSGQAVKPIALRFIRDLASYPPLKGIPLFGIGGITIWQDALDFILLGCTALQVCTSVMEYGYRIIDHLKEGLSIYMKQHDIASLDELRGLALPNLVQPEQLDRERKLHCEIDSRRCIHCGRCYISCLDGGHQAIGWEKRTPMIDKSLCVGCGLCTLVCPTEAISLVNSL
;
A
#
# COMPACT_ATOMS: atom_id res chain seq x y z
N MET A 1 -29.36 3.08 1.38
CA MET A 1 -28.33 2.34 2.14
C MET A 1 -27.90 1.04 1.48
N ALA A 2 -28.74 0.01 1.25
CA ALA A 2 -28.34 -1.13 0.40
C ALA A 2 -27.97 -0.70 -1.04
N LYS A 3 -28.70 0.30 -1.58
CA LYS A 3 -28.37 1.00 -2.85
C LYS A 3 -27.03 1.74 -2.82
N ASN A 4 -26.47 2.09 -1.65
CA ASN A 4 -25.26 2.90 -1.50
C ASN A 4 -24.01 2.07 -1.83
N LYS A 5 -23.96 0.82 -1.34
CA LYS A 5 -22.88 -0.12 -1.66
C LYS A 5 -22.84 -0.49 -3.13
N THR A 6 -24.01 -0.59 -3.79
CA THR A 6 -24.08 -0.82 -5.24
C THR A 6 -23.38 0.29 -6.03
N ARG A 7 -23.34 1.53 -5.53
CA ARG A 7 -22.72 2.68 -6.21
C ARG A 7 -21.22 2.73 -5.98
N ILE A 8 -20.76 2.45 -4.77
CA ILE A 8 -19.33 2.25 -4.50
C ILE A 8 -18.80 1.08 -5.32
N ALA A 9 -19.51 -0.05 -5.34
CA ALA A 9 -19.17 -1.21 -6.18
C ALA A 9 -19.21 -0.91 -7.69
N ASP A 10 -19.96 0.11 -8.13
CA ASP A 10 -19.92 0.56 -9.52
C ASP A 10 -18.68 1.40 -9.78
N ALA A 11 -18.30 2.28 -8.85
CA ALA A 11 -17.08 3.07 -8.94
C ALA A 11 -15.81 2.21 -8.97
N THR A 12 -15.78 1.10 -8.21
CA THR A 12 -14.64 0.16 -8.17
C THR A 12 -14.41 -0.61 -9.48
N ARG A 13 -15.35 -0.54 -10.43
CA ARG A 13 -15.21 -1.09 -11.78
C ARG A 13 -14.49 -0.14 -12.74
N CYS A 14 -14.22 1.09 -12.31
CA CYS A 14 -13.55 2.09 -13.12
C CYS A 14 -12.17 1.58 -13.55
N LEU A 15 -11.84 1.77 -14.83
CA LEU A 15 -10.53 1.39 -15.38
C LEU A 15 -9.42 2.40 -15.07
N MET A 16 -9.76 3.52 -14.41
CA MET A 16 -8.84 4.62 -14.11
C MET A 16 -7.98 5.04 -15.31
N CYS A 17 -8.62 5.21 -16.48
CA CYS A 17 -7.94 5.50 -17.74
C CYS A 17 -7.11 6.80 -17.70
N TYR A 18 -5.94 6.77 -18.33
CA TYR A 18 -5.16 7.98 -18.62
C TYR A 18 -5.99 8.96 -19.46
N GLN A 19 -5.95 10.25 -19.10
CA GLN A 19 -6.79 11.30 -19.69
C GLN A 19 -8.27 10.88 -19.76
N PRO A 20 -8.99 10.91 -18.61
CA PRO A 20 -10.27 10.25 -18.49
C PRO A 20 -11.28 10.67 -19.57
N ILE A 21 -11.72 9.70 -20.38
CA ILE A 21 -12.63 9.96 -21.50
C ILE A 21 -13.96 10.54 -21.01
N CYS A 22 -14.41 10.14 -19.82
CA CYS A 22 -15.60 10.70 -19.19
C CYS A 22 -15.44 12.20 -18.85
N ASP A 23 -14.24 12.67 -18.51
CA ASP A 23 -13.97 14.09 -18.29
C ASP A 23 -13.97 14.83 -19.63
N ILE A 24 -13.27 14.29 -20.64
CA ILE A 24 -13.19 14.88 -21.99
C ILE A 24 -14.58 15.00 -22.63
N ALA A 25 -15.41 13.96 -22.52
CA ALA A 25 -16.75 13.92 -23.08
C ALA A 25 -17.78 14.76 -22.30
N CYS A 26 -17.43 15.23 -21.10
CA CYS A 26 -18.34 15.97 -20.25
C CYS A 26 -18.51 17.43 -20.72
N GLN A 27 -19.61 17.73 -21.42
CA GLN A 27 -19.93 19.08 -21.88
C GLN A 27 -20.18 20.08 -20.75
N LYS A 28 -20.53 19.59 -19.55
CA LYS A 28 -20.74 20.43 -18.35
C LYS A 28 -19.43 20.72 -17.60
N LYS A 29 -18.30 20.14 -18.03
CA LYS A 29 -16.97 20.31 -17.41
C LYS A 29 -16.95 20.01 -15.91
N VAL A 30 -17.67 18.97 -15.49
CA VAL A 30 -17.79 18.56 -14.08
C VAL A 30 -16.78 17.47 -13.65
N PHE A 31 -15.78 17.16 -14.48
CA PHE A 31 -14.68 16.22 -14.20
C PHE A 31 -15.04 14.97 -13.37
N PRO A 32 -16.02 14.16 -13.83
CA PRO A 32 -16.56 13.04 -13.06
C PRO A 32 -15.52 11.98 -12.65
N ALA A 33 -14.41 11.85 -13.38
CA ALA A 33 -13.38 10.88 -13.06
C ALA A 33 -12.80 11.08 -11.66
N GLY A 34 -12.60 12.33 -11.23
CA GLY A 34 -12.07 12.63 -9.89
C GLY A 34 -12.97 12.10 -8.76
N ILE A 35 -14.29 12.21 -8.92
CA ILE A 35 -15.27 11.66 -7.96
C ILE A 35 -15.20 10.13 -7.95
N ILE A 36 -15.17 9.52 -9.13
CA ILE A 36 -15.17 8.05 -9.28
C ILE A 36 -13.87 7.46 -8.75
N HIS A 37 -12.72 8.05 -9.06
CA HIS A 37 -11.40 7.61 -8.58
C HIS A 37 -11.30 7.74 -7.06
N ALA A 38 -11.83 8.82 -6.49
CA ALA A 38 -11.88 8.99 -5.04
C ALA A 38 -12.70 7.86 -4.38
N LEU A 39 -13.87 7.50 -4.93
CA LEU A 39 -14.64 6.35 -4.42
C LEU A 39 -13.93 5.01 -4.64
N HIS A 40 -13.30 4.80 -5.81
CA HIS A 40 -12.52 3.61 -6.13
C HIS A 40 -11.42 3.38 -5.09
N LEU A 41 -10.74 4.46 -4.70
CA LEU A 41 -9.67 4.47 -3.70
C LEU A 41 -10.16 4.76 -2.27
N LYS A 42 -11.44 4.49 -1.98
CA LYS A 42 -12.07 4.60 -0.65
C LYS A 42 -11.88 5.98 0.04
N ASN A 43 -11.81 7.04 -0.74
CA ASN A 43 -11.84 8.44 -0.30
C ASN A 43 -13.23 9.05 -0.55
N GLU A 44 -14.24 8.58 0.21
CA GLU A 44 -15.62 9.09 0.10
C GLU A 44 -15.71 10.59 0.37
N ALA A 45 -14.89 11.09 1.29
CA ALA A 45 -14.84 12.52 1.60
C ALA A 45 -14.32 13.36 0.42
N GLY A 46 -13.23 12.93 -0.20
CA GLY A 46 -12.70 13.57 -1.42
C GLY A 46 -13.67 13.49 -2.60
N ALA A 47 -14.45 12.40 -2.70
CA ALA A 47 -15.53 12.29 -3.68
C ALA A 47 -16.64 13.33 -3.39
N TYR A 48 -17.05 13.45 -2.13
CA TYR A 48 -18.06 14.42 -1.69
C TYR A 48 -17.66 15.86 -2.01
N LEU A 49 -16.45 16.27 -1.65
CA LEU A 49 -15.93 17.60 -1.90
C LEU A 49 -15.92 17.97 -3.40
N ARG A 50 -15.53 17.03 -4.27
CA ARG A 50 -15.62 17.23 -5.73
C ARG A 50 -17.05 17.24 -6.24
N SER A 51 -17.98 16.51 -5.62
CA SER A 51 -19.38 16.49 -6.06
C SER A 51 -20.13 17.79 -5.76
N ALA A 52 -19.74 18.49 -4.69
CA ALA A 52 -20.33 19.74 -4.22
C ALA A 52 -20.20 20.89 -5.24
N GLU A 53 -19.19 20.84 -6.11
CA GLU A 53 -18.96 21.78 -7.21
C GLU A 53 -19.78 21.41 -8.48
N ASN A 54 -20.44 20.24 -8.47
CA ASN A 54 -20.94 19.56 -9.66
C ASN A 54 -22.46 19.29 -9.65
N VAL A 55 -23.25 20.26 -9.15
CA VAL A 55 -24.73 20.22 -9.14
C VAL A 55 -25.31 19.93 -10.53
N SER A 56 -24.62 20.35 -11.59
CA SER A 56 -24.98 20.15 -13.00
C SER A 56 -25.15 18.68 -13.41
N CYS A 57 -24.55 17.72 -12.70
CA CYS A 57 -24.68 16.29 -13.02
C CYS A 57 -26.07 15.73 -12.65
N LEU A 58 -26.75 16.32 -11.66
CA LEU A 58 -28.04 15.83 -11.14
C LEU A 58 -29.19 15.99 -12.15
N HIS A 59 -29.06 16.92 -13.09
CA HIS A 59 -30.07 17.31 -14.08
C HIS A 59 -29.55 17.19 -15.53
N CYS A 60 -28.55 16.33 -15.76
CA CYS A 60 -27.95 16.15 -17.07
C CYS A 60 -28.72 15.08 -17.87
N ASP A 61 -29.35 15.43 -18.98
CA ASP A 61 -30.09 14.44 -19.79
C ASP A 61 -29.21 13.74 -20.84
N ASP A 62 -28.10 14.37 -21.24
CA ASP A 62 -27.27 13.89 -22.35
C ASP A 62 -26.38 12.70 -21.98
N ALA A 63 -25.91 12.65 -20.73
CA ALA A 63 -25.02 11.63 -20.16
C ALA A 63 -23.85 11.20 -21.07
N LYS A 64 -23.27 12.14 -21.86
CA LYS A 64 -22.21 11.82 -22.84
C LYS A 64 -20.97 11.17 -22.21
N CYS A 65 -20.65 11.53 -20.97
CA CYS A 65 -19.56 10.93 -20.20
C CYS A 65 -19.79 9.42 -19.93
N GLU A 66 -21.03 8.99 -19.67
CA GLU A 66 -21.36 7.56 -19.50
C GLU A 66 -21.31 6.84 -20.84
N LYS A 67 -21.93 7.43 -21.88
CA LYS A 67 -21.92 6.86 -23.25
C LYS A 67 -20.50 6.68 -23.80
N ALA A 68 -19.59 7.59 -23.45
CA ALA A 68 -18.19 7.53 -23.88
C ALA A 68 -17.29 6.65 -22.99
N CYS A 69 -17.81 6.13 -21.86
CA CYS A 69 -17.01 5.37 -20.91
C CYS A 69 -16.36 4.14 -21.56
N ALA A 70 -15.03 4.03 -21.48
CA ALA A 70 -14.29 2.91 -22.07
C ALA A 70 -14.73 1.54 -21.53
N ARG A 71 -15.18 1.48 -20.28
CA ARG A 71 -15.70 0.25 -19.66
C ARG A 71 -16.90 -0.34 -20.41
N GLY A 72 -17.68 0.50 -21.08
CA GLY A 72 -18.79 0.04 -21.94
C GLY A 72 -18.37 -0.84 -23.12
N ARG A 73 -17.07 -0.84 -23.49
CA ARG A 73 -16.50 -1.75 -24.51
C ARG A 73 -16.08 -3.10 -23.93
N VAL A 74 -16.09 -3.24 -22.62
CA VAL A 74 -15.68 -4.45 -21.89
C VAL A 74 -16.91 -5.16 -21.33
N ASP A 75 -17.74 -4.44 -20.57
CA ASP A 75 -19.00 -4.96 -20.04
C ASP A 75 -20.14 -3.92 -20.12
N SER A 76 -20.20 -2.98 -19.18
CA SER A 76 -21.17 -1.90 -19.15
C SER A 76 -20.54 -0.60 -18.65
N PRO A 77 -21.00 0.57 -19.12
CA PRO A 77 -20.52 1.85 -18.64
C PRO A 77 -20.64 2.01 -17.12
N ILE A 78 -19.74 2.83 -16.55
CA ILE A 78 -19.90 3.32 -15.18
C ILE A 78 -21.12 4.24 -15.11
N ARG A 79 -22.00 4.05 -14.12
CA ARG A 79 -23.21 4.86 -13.93
C ARG A 79 -22.88 6.15 -13.17
N ILE A 80 -22.11 7.00 -13.84
CA ILE A 80 -21.57 8.28 -13.35
C ILE A 80 -22.65 9.15 -12.69
N GLN A 81 -23.81 9.34 -13.31
CA GLN A 81 -24.88 10.18 -12.77
C GLN A 81 -25.42 9.63 -11.45
N GLU A 82 -25.55 8.31 -11.37
CA GLU A 82 -26.03 7.65 -10.17
C GLU A 82 -25.01 7.73 -9.04
N ILE A 83 -23.72 7.64 -9.38
CA ILE A 83 -22.61 7.87 -8.45
C ILE A 83 -22.63 9.32 -7.96
N CYS A 84 -22.73 10.32 -8.86
CA CYS A 84 -22.79 11.73 -8.48
C CYS A 84 -24.01 12.03 -7.59
N ARG A 85 -25.19 11.50 -7.92
CA ARG A 85 -26.39 11.61 -7.07
C ARG A 85 -26.16 11.00 -5.70
N TYR A 86 -25.59 9.80 -5.63
CA TYR A 86 -25.27 9.14 -4.38
C TYR A 86 -24.33 9.98 -3.50
N VAL A 87 -23.23 10.44 -4.08
CA VAL A 87 -22.24 11.23 -3.36
C VAL A 87 -22.83 12.56 -2.88
N SER A 88 -23.66 13.24 -3.68
CA SER A 88 -24.31 14.50 -3.26
C SER A 88 -25.25 14.37 -2.06
N GLN A 89 -25.67 13.15 -1.73
CA GLN A 89 -26.54 12.84 -0.59
C GLN A 89 -25.75 12.39 0.65
N MET A 90 -24.43 12.27 0.56
CA MET A 90 -23.58 11.95 1.71
C MET A 90 -23.65 13.09 2.73
N LYS A 91 -23.45 12.75 4.02
CA LYS A 91 -23.48 13.74 5.11
C LYS A 91 -22.47 14.85 4.86
N ASN A 92 -22.90 16.09 5.13
CA ASN A 92 -22.10 17.31 4.98
C ASN A 92 -20.77 17.19 5.74
N ILE A 93 -19.68 17.01 4.99
CA ILE A 93 -18.34 17.28 5.48
C ILE A 93 -18.15 18.80 5.44
N SER A 94 -17.67 19.39 6.53
CA SER A 94 -17.33 20.81 6.59
C SER A 94 -16.37 21.15 5.45
N ARG A 95 -16.66 22.24 4.72
CA ARG A 95 -15.83 22.72 3.59
C ARG A 95 -14.68 23.63 4.04
N GLU A 96 -14.48 23.80 5.34
CA GLU A 96 -13.30 24.50 5.88
C GLU A 96 -12.02 23.78 5.43
N SER A 97 -10.91 24.53 5.36
CA SER A 97 -9.65 24.10 4.72
C SER A 97 -9.35 22.62 4.95
N THR A 98 -9.52 21.81 3.90
CA THR A 98 -9.28 20.36 3.89
C THR A 98 -7.81 20.02 3.73
N GLN A 99 -6.94 21.04 3.72
CA GLN A 99 -5.49 20.94 3.57
C GLN A 99 -4.82 21.03 4.93
N ALA A 100 -4.37 19.88 5.44
CA ALA A 100 -3.43 19.75 6.55
C ALA A 100 -1.99 19.77 6.03
N GLU A 101 -1.06 20.22 6.85
CA GLU A 101 0.35 20.05 6.57
C GLU A 101 0.72 18.58 6.81
N LEU A 102 1.16 17.90 5.74
CA LEU A 102 1.55 16.49 5.80
C LEU A 102 3.06 16.30 5.99
N SER A 103 3.80 17.37 6.25
CA SER A 103 5.25 17.32 6.30
C SER A 103 5.73 16.43 7.44
N VAL A 104 6.86 15.76 7.23
CA VAL A 104 7.50 14.89 8.24
C VAL A 104 9.00 15.17 8.28
N ASN A 105 9.64 14.87 9.39
CA ASN A 105 11.09 14.83 9.49
C ASN A 105 11.56 13.37 9.51
N PHE A 106 12.24 12.92 8.45
CA PHE A 106 12.79 11.58 8.37
C PHE A 106 14.32 11.64 8.42
N CYS A 107 14.92 11.09 9.48
CA CYS A 107 16.37 11.10 9.70
C CYS A 107 17.02 12.51 9.64
N GLY A 108 16.32 13.53 10.13
CA GLY A 108 16.80 14.92 10.12
C GLY A 108 16.41 15.71 8.86
N ILE A 109 15.83 15.05 7.85
CA ILE A 109 15.48 15.66 6.57
C ILE A 109 13.98 15.97 6.55
N ARG A 110 13.62 17.22 6.24
CA ARG A 110 12.23 17.63 6.05
C ARG A 110 11.70 17.08 4.73
N CYS A 111 10.58 16.40 4.78
CA CYS A 111 9.85 15.90 3.61
C CYS A 111 8.50 16.61 3.54
N GLU A 112 8.10 17.09 2.36
CA GLU A 112 6.82 17.80 2.16
C GLU A 112 5.57 16.96 2.47
N ASN A 113 5.69 15.63 2.40
CA ASN A 113 4.67 14.65 2.77
C ASN A 113 5.35 13.29 3.06
N PRO A 114 4.68 12.28 3.64
CA PRO A 114 5.34 11.05 4.04
C PRO A 114 5.55 10.04 2.89
N PHE A 115 5.15 10.35 1.65
CA PHE A 115 5.07 9.35 0.58
C PHE A 115 6.25 9.39 -0.38
N PHE A 116 6.84 8.20 -0.57
CA PHE A 116 8.00 7.97 -1.41
C PHE A 116 7.74 6.80 -2.37
N LEU A 117 8.37 6.83 -3.53
CA LEU A 117 8.44 5.62 -4.36
C LEU A 117 9.42 4.63 -3.74
N ALA A 118 9.06 3.35 -3.71
CA ALA A 118 9.98 2.30 -3.26
C ALA A 118 11.01 1.95 -4.34
N SER A 119 12.21 1.51 -3.92
CA SER A 119 13.23 0.95 -4.83
C SER A 119 12.68 -0.25 -5.60
N SER A 120 12.35 -0.03 -6.88
CA SER A 120 11.51 -0.91 -7.70
C SER A 120 11.46 -0.39 -9.15
N PRO A 121 10.77 -1.07 -10.10
CA PRO A 121 10.59 -0.54 -11.46
C PRO A 121 10.02 0.87 -11.52
N VAL A 122 9.22 1.30 -10.53
CA VAL A 122 8.56 2.62 -10.60
C VAL A 122 9.53 3.78 -10.34
N ALA A 123 10.77 3.51 -9.94
CA ALA A 123 11.81 4.51 -9.64
C ALA A 123 13.16 4.12 -10.28
N SER A 124 13.17 3.81 -11.59
CA SER A 124 14.36 3.26 -12.27
C SER A 124 14.94 4.11 -13.40
N SER A 125 14.30 5.20 -13.81
CA SER A 125 14.83 6.12 -14.83
C SER A 125 14.66 7.58 -14.42
N PHE A 126 15.40 8.47 -15.10
CA PHE A 126 15.30 9.91 -14.91
C PHE A 126 13.88 10.42 -15.15
N GLU A 127 13.26 10.03 -16.27
CA GLU A 127 11.93 10.48 -16.68
C GLU A 127 10.85 9.98 -15.72
N MET A 128 10.96 8.73 -15.27
CA MET A 128 10.05 8.14 -14.30
C MET A 128 10.09 8.91 -12.97
N CYS A 129 11.28 9.21 -12.47
CA CYS A 129 11.44 9.98 -11.24
C CYS A 129 10.98 11.43 -11.40
N CYS A 130 11.23 12.08 -12.55
CA CYS A 130 10.69 13.42 -12.85
C CYS A 130 9.16 13.42 -12.80
N HIS A 131 8.51 12.45 -13.47
CA HIS A 131 7.04 12.35 -13.46
C HIS A 131 6.48 12.13 -12.06
N ALA A 132 7.17 11.37 -11.21
CA ALA A 132 6.79 11.19 -9.82
C ALA A 132 6.89 12.50 -9.02
N PHE A 133 8.00 13.23 -9.15
CA PHE A 133 8.18 14.51 -8.47
C PHE A 133 7.16 15.56 -8.93
N ASP A 134 6.91 15.64 -10.24
CA ASP A 134 5.91 16.54 -10.82
C ASP A 134 4.49 16.18 -10.36
N ALA A 135 4.22 14.89 -10.10
CA ALA A 135 2.95 14.43 -9.54
C ALA A 135 2.81 14.71 -8.03
N GLY A 136 3.87 15.13 -7.33
CA GLY A 136 3.82 15.53 -5.92
C GLY A 136 4.25 14.47 -4.91
N TRP A 137 5.04 13.47 -5.34
CA TRP A 137 5.78 12.59 -4.43
C TRP A 137 6.88 13.36 -3.71
N ALA A 138 7.08 13.11 -2.40
CA ALA A 138 8.09 13.81 -1.60
C ALA A 138 9.52 13.35 -1.93
N GLY A 139 9.65 12.09 -2.33
CA GLY A 139 10.94 11.51 -2.65
C GLY A 139 10.84 10.18 -3.39
N VAL A 140 12.00 9.66 -3.78
CA VAL A 140 12.13 8.33 -4.38
C VAL A 140 13.25 7.57 -3.70
N SER A 141 13.01 6.30 -3.39
CA SER A 141 14.08 5.33 -3.28
C SER A 141 14.37 4.79 -4.67
N TYR A 142 15.48 5.23 -5.23
CA TYR A 142 15.90 4.86 -6.58
C TYR A 142 16.20 3.36 -6.65
N LYS A 143 15.96 2.74 -7.81
CA LYS A 143 16.17 1.30 -8.05
C LYS A 143 17.58 0.87 -7.61
N THR A 144 17.67 -0.26 -6.91
CA THR A 144 18.93 -0.73 -6.31
C THR A 144 20.08 -0.79 -7.31
N ILE A 145 21.14 -0.04 -7.00
CA ILE A 145 22.36 0.10 -7.78
C ILE A 145 23.41 -0.90 -7.31
N SER A 146 24.09 -1.54 -8.24
CA SER A 146 25.17 -2.50 -7.95
C SER A 146 26.20 -2.49 -9.07
N PHE A 147 27.42 -2.91 -8.76
CA PHE A 147 28.41 -3.27 -9.79
C PHE A 147 28.10 -4.62 -10.45
N TYR A 148 27.22 -5.43 -9.86
CA TYR A 148 26.73 -6.64 -10.50
C TYR A 148 25.67 -6.29 -11.54
N GLN A 149 25.99 -6.56 -12.81
CA GLN A 149 25.05 -6.38 -13.91
C GLN A 149 24.08 -7.57 -13.99
N SER A 150 22.84 -7.37 -13.57
CA SER A 150 21.78 -8.38 -13.66
C SER A 150 21.30 -8.57 -15.10
N ARG A 151 20.94 -9.81 -15.45
CA ARG A 151 20.24 -10.14 -16.69
C ARG A 151 18.83 -10.61 -16.35
N GLU A 152 17.85 -9.78 -16.71
CA GLU A 152 16.45 -10.03 -16.39
C GLU A 152 15.85 -11.16 -17.23
N VAL A 153 14.93 -11.90 -16.63
CA VAL A 153 14.09 -12.86 -17.35
C VAL A 153 12.88 -12.16 -17.99
N SER A 154 12.25 -12.83 -18.95
CA SER A 154 11.03 -12.35 -19.62
C SER A 154 10.12 -13.53 -19.98
N PRO A 155 8.83 -13.49 -19.56
CA PRO A 155 8.19 -12.51 -18.67
C PRO A 155 8.68 -12.62 -17.22
N ARG A 156 8.49 -11.57 -16.42
CA ARG A 156 8.95 -11.50 -15.01
C ARG A 156 7.93 -11.03 -13.98
N PHE A 157 6.69 -10.79 -14.42
CA PHE A 157 5.58 -10.41 -13.54
C PHE A 157 4.43 -11.39 -13.69
N ASP A 158 3.73 -11.63 -12.58
CA ASP A 158 2.45 -12.33 -12.52
C ASP A 158 1.64 -11.74 -11.36
N ALA A 159 0.33 -12.00 -11.32
CA ALA A 159 -0.52 -11.44 -10.29
C ALA A 159 -1.61 -12.44 -9.87
N LEU A 160 -2.00 -12.36 -8.59
CA LEU A 160 -3.22 -13.01 -8.12
C LEU A 160 -4.42 -12.10 -8.42
N PRO A 161 -5.45 -12.60 -9.12
CA PRO A 161 -6.62 -11.80 -9.45
C PRO A 161 -7.31 -11.28 -8.19
N GLY A 162 -7.79 -10.05 -8.26
CA GLY A 162 -8.57 -9.41 -7.21
C GLY A 162 -10.06 -9.78 -7.30
N GLU A 163 -10.87 -9.13 -6.47
CA GLU A 163 -12.33 -9.36 -6.44
C GLU A 163 -13.03 -8.90 -7.74
N HIS A 164 -12.44 -7.95 -8.47
CA HIS A 164 -13.01 -7.42 -9.70
C HIS A 164 -12.22 -7.84 -10.94
N PRO A 165 -12.89 -8.03 -12.08
CA PRO A 165 -12.21 -8.24 -13.35
C PRO A 165 -11.21 -7.10 -13.60
N PHE A 166 -9.99 -7.47 -14.00
CA PHE A 166 -8.86 -6.57 -14.28
C PHE A 166 -8.19 -5.90 -13.07
N SER A 167 -8.53 -6.32 -11.85
CA SER A 167 -7.78 -5.96 -10.63
C SER A 167 -6.93 -7.13 -10.15
N PHE A 168 -5.92 -6.84 -9.34
CA PHE A 168 -5.14 -7.86 -8.63
C PHE A 168 -5.01 -7.52 -7.15
N CYS A 169 -5.02 -8.53 -6.28
CA CYS A 169 -4.82 -8.32 -4.84
C CYS A 169 -3.37 -8.55 -4.41
N GLY A 170 -2.57 -9.24 -5.23
CA GLY A 170 -1.14 -9.35 -5.02
C GLY A 170 -0.37 -9.61 -6.30
N PHE A 171 0.91 -9.24 -6.26
CA PHE A 171 1.76 -9.11 -7.43
C PHE A 171 3.08 -9.81 -7.18
N LYS A 172 3.43 -10.76 -8.04
CA LYS A 172 4.68 -11.50 -8.02
C LYS A 172 5.64 -10.93 -9.05
N ASN A 173 6.88 -10.72 -8.63
CA ASN A 173 7.96 -10.35 -9.52
C ASN A 173 9.17 -11.30 -9.41
N LEU A 174 9.90 -11.42 -10.51
CA LEU A 174 11.22 -12.05 -10.60
C LEU A 174 12.31 -11.03 -10.94
N GLU A 175 12.02 -9.74 -10.74
CA GLU A 175 12.95 -8.68 -11.12
C GLU A 175 14.09 -8.56 -10.12
N GLN A 176 15.28 -8.24 -10.61
CA GLN A 176 16.49 -8.11 -9.83
C GLN A 176 16.83 -6.63 -9.57
N LEU A 177 17.98 -6.16 -10.02
CA LEU A 177 18.58 -4.86 -9.71
C LEU A 177 18.35 -3.86 -10.84
N SER A 178 18.96 -2.68 -10.77
CA SER A 178 19.00 -1.78 -11.92
C SER A 178 19.70 -2.48 -13.10
N PRO A 179 19.17 -2.40 -14.33
CA PRO A 179 19.84 -2.93 -15.52
C PRO A 179 21.01 -2.05 -15.99
N HIS A 180 21.10 -0.81 -15.49
CA HIS A 180 22.13 0.17 -15.82
C HIS A 180 23.39 0.01 -14.98
N SER A 181 24.52 0.51 -15.47
CA SER A 181 25.77 0.52 -14.71
C SER A 181 25.67 1.40 -13.47
N ALA A 182 26.58 1.23 -12.50
CA ALA A 182 26.59 2.09 -11.31
C ALA A 182 26.75 3.57 -11.69
N GLU A 183 27.67 3.86 -12.62
CA GLU A 183 27.97 5.20 -13.13
C GLU A 183 26.74 5.84 -13.79
N GLU A 184 26.04 5.10 -14.65
CA GLU A 184 24.81 5.59 -15.31
C GLU A 184 23.72 5.92 -14.29
N ASN A 185 23.51 5.06 -13.28
CA ASN A 185 22.50 5.29 -12.26
C ASN A 185 22.85 6.50 -11.36
N PHE A 186 24.11 6.64 -10.94
CA PHE A 186 24.52 7.78 -10.12
C PHE A 186 24.52 9.10 -10.91
N GLU A 187 24.80 9.06 -12.20
CA GLU A 187 24.60 10.19 -13.10
C GLU A 187 23.13 10.62 -13.19
N ILE A 188 22.20 9.66 -13.23
CA ILE A 188 20.76 9.96 -13.13
C ILE A 188 20.42 10.63 -11.80
N ILE A 189 20.94 10.12 -10.67
CA ILE A 189 20.73 10.72 -9.35
C ILE A 189 21.22 12.17 -9.31
N ARG A 190 22.42 12.45 -9.83
CA ARG A 190 22.98 13.80 -9.92
C ARG A 190 22.06 14.74 -10.69
N ARG A 191 21.61 14.33 -11.88
CA ARG A 191 20.68 15.10 -12.71
C ARG A 191 19.32 15.32 -12.02
N LEU A 192 18.82 14.32 -11.30
CA LEU A 192 17.58 14.45 -10.53
C LEU A 192 17.73 15.48 -9.41
N LYS A 193 18.85 15.45 -8.68
CA LYS A 193 19.11 16.40 -7.60
C LYS A 193 19.30 17.83 -8.11
N GLU A 194 19.98 18.00 -9.24
CA GLU A 194 20.12 19.31 -9.92
C GLU A 194 18.76 19.90 -10.33
N ARG A 195 17.86 19.07 -10.86
CA ARG A 195 16.53 19.51 -11.31
C ARG A 195 15.53 19.69 -10.17
N TYR A 196 15.63 18.88 -9.12
CA TYR A 196 14.69 18.84 -8.00
C TYR A 196 15.43 18.91 -6.64
N PRO A 197 16.08 20.05 -6.31
CA PRO A 197 16.91 20.17 -5.10
C PRO A 197 16.12 19.97 -3.79
N GLU A 198 14.83 20.31 -3.80
CA GLU A 198 13.92 20.19 -2.64
C GLU A 198 13.35 18.76 -2.46
N LYS A 199 13.50 17.89 -3.46
CA LYS A 199 13.02 16.50 -3.37
C LYS A 199 14.07 15.62 -2.72
N VAL A 200 13.59 14.59 -2.02
CA VAL A 200 14.45 13.65 -1.31
C VAL A 200 14.77 12.46 -2.22
N ILE A 201 16.04 12.23 -2.49
CA ILE A 201 16.52 11.12 -3.32
C ILE A 201 17.31 10.15 -2.44
N ILE A 202 16.84 8.90 -2.41
CA ILE A 202 17.46 7.83 -1.64
C ILE A 202 18.13 6.88 -2.63
N ALA A 203 19.45 6.73 -2.51
CA ALA A 203 20.21 5.77 -3.30
C ALA A 203 20.08 4.38 -2.67
N SER A 204 19.25 3.51 -3.25
CA SER A 204 19.25 2.10 -2.87
C SER A 204 20.48 1.43 -3.47
N ILE A 205 21.31 0.77 -2.65
CA ILE A 205 22.56 0.14 -3.10
C ILE A 205 22.67 -1.30 -2.60
N MET A 206 23.47 -2.09 -3.32
CA MET A 206 23.84 -3.44 -2.91
C MET A 206 25.20 -3.84 -3.50
N GLY A 207 26.17 -4.08 -2.62
CA GLY A 207 27.49 -4.61 -2.97
C GLY A 207 27.61 -6.11 -2.68
N ARG A 208 28.63 -6.75 -3.28
CA ARG A 208 28.95 -8.17 -3.04
C ARG A 208 29.99 -8.38 -1.94
N ASN A 209 30.72 -7.33 -1.59
CA ASN A 209 31.78 -7.33 -0.58
C ASN A 209 31.92 -5.93 0.02
N CYS A 210 32.71 -5.80 1.10
CA CYS A 210 32.88 -4.53 1.82
C CYS A 210 33.38 -3.38 0.94
N ASP A 211 34.28 -3.65 0.01
CA ASP A 211 34.84 -2.61 -0.86
C ASP A 211 33.77 -2.07 -1.80
N GLU A 212 32.96 -2.94 -2.41
CA GLU A 212 31.84 -2.52 -3.25
C GLU A 212 30.81 -1.70 -2.46
N TRP A 213 30.42 -2.12 -1.27
CA TRP A 213 29.51 -1.34 -0.41
C TRP A 213 30.09 0.04 -0.06
N THR A 214 31.39 0.09 0.26
CA THR A 214 32.08 1.35 0.59
C THR A 214 32.10 2.29 -0.63
N VAL A 215 32.43 1.77 -1.82
CA VAL A 215 32.52 2.59 -3.03
C VAL A 215 31.14 3.05 -3.50
N LEU A 216 30.13 2.16 -3.52
CA LEU A 216 28.75 2.53 -3.88
C LEU A 216 28.20 3.60 -2.94
N ALA A 217 28.47 3.50 -1.63
CA ALA A 217 28.06 4.50 -0.66
C ALA A 217 28.72 5.86 -0.93
N ARG A 218 30.02 5.88 -1.23
CA ARG A 218 30.73 7.11 -1.60
C ARG A 218 30.16 7.74 -2.87
N MET A 219 29.93 6.93 -3.91
CA MET A 219 29.33 7.40 -5.18
C MET A 219 27.93 7.97 -4.97
N ALA A 220 27.12 7.37 -4.08
CA ALA A 220 25.81 7.90 -3.72
C ALA A 220 25.90 9.32 -3.11
N GLU A 221 26.83 9.53 -2.18
CA GLU A 221 27.08 10.84 -1.57
C GLU A 221 27.61 11.86 -2.58
N GLU A 222 28.58 11.48 -3.42
CA GLU A 222 29.13 12.33 -4.47
C GLU A 222 28.10 12.72 -5.54
N ALA A 223 27.13 11.84 -5.82
CA ALA A 223 26.01 12.10 -6.74
C ALA A 223 24.94 13.03 -6.14
N GLY A 224 25.01 13.35 -4.84
CA GLY A 224 24.04 14.23 -4.17
C GLY A 224 22.78 13.52 -3.69
N ALA A 225 22.83 12.21 -3.43
CA ALA A 225 21.74 11.54 -2.71
C ALA A 225 21.58 12.10 -1.29
N ASP A 226 20.36 12.12 -0.78
CA ASP A 226 20.06 12.62 0.57
C ASP A 226 20.18 11.51 1.63
N LEU A 227 19.88 10.27 1.26
CA LEU A 227 20.03 9.07 2.11
C LEU A 227 20.53 7.88 1.28
N ILE A 228 21.05 6.86 1.97
CA ILE A 228 21.40 5.57 1.39
C ILE A 228 20.46 4.51 1.94
N GLU A 229 19.86 3.68 1.07
CA GLU A 229 19.10 2.49 1.45
C GLU A 229 19.91 1.23 1.18
N CYS A 230 20.36 0.54 2.23
CA CYS A 230 21.02 -0.75 2.12
C CYS A 230 19.98 -1.84 1.86
N ASN A 231 19.98 -2.40 0.65
CA ASN A 231 19.10 -3.51 0.30
C ASN A 231 19.68 -4.84 0.79
N PHE A 232 19.37 -5.22 2.03
CA PHE A 232 19.72 -6.54 2.61
C PHE A 232 18.70 -7.63 2.26
N SER A 233 17.82 -7.40 1.29
CA SER A 233 16.56 -8.15 1.22
C SER A 233 16.18 -8.65 -0.18
N CYS A 234 17.02 -8.50 -1.20
CA CYS A 234 16.71 -8.98 -2.56
C CYS A 234 16.47 -10.51 -2.59
N PRO A 235 15.24 -11.00 -2.80
CA PRO A 235 14.94 -12.43 -2.72
C PRO A 235 15.39 -13.23 -3.95
N GLN A 236 15.78 -12.54 -5.03
CA GLN A 236 16.09 -13.12 -6.34
C GLN A 236 17.58 -13.46 -6.53
N MET A 237 18.42 -13.18 -5.54
CA MET A 237 19.84 -13.54 -5.58
C MET A 237 20.06 -14.83 -4.80
N ALA A 238 20.01 -15.96 -5.50
CA ALA A 238 20.19 -17.30 -4.93
C ALA A 238 21.65 -17.72 -4.71
N LYS A 239 22.61 -16.78 -4.71
CA LYS A 239 24.02 -17.06 -4.36
C LYS A 239 24.20 -16.80 -2.87
N GLN A 240 24.73 -17.78 -2.14
CA GLN A 240 25.10 -17.64 -0.73
C GLN A 240 25.84 -16.30 -0.49
N GLY A 241 25.31 -15.51 0.45
CA GLY A 241 25.88 -14.21 0.83
C GLY A 241 25.37 -12.99 0.06
N LEU A 242 24.30 -13.10 -0.74
CA LEU A 242 23.68 -11.96 -1.45
C LEU A 242 22.17 -11.86 -1.16
N GLY A 243 21.61 -10.64 -1.23
CA GLY A 243 20.17 -10.43 -1.16
C GLY A 243 19.54 -10.83 0.18
N SER A 244 18.39 -11.53 0.15
CA SER A 244 17.61 -11.89 1.35
C SER A 244 18.36 -12.75 2.37
N ASP A 245 19.41 -13.45 1.93
CA ASP A 245 20.24 -14.28 2.80
C ASP A 245 21.13 -13.39 3.70
N ILE A 246 21.51 -12.19 3.24
CA ILE A 246 22.15 -11.17 4.08
C ILE A 246 21.19 -10.72 5.18
N GLY A 247 19.93 -10.42 4.83
CA GLY A 247 18.94 -9.91 5.77
C GLY A 247 18.53 -10.87 6.89
N GLN A 248 18.98 -12.12 6.84
CA GLN A 248 18.79 -13.15 7.86
C GLN A 248 20.06 -13.41 8.68
N ASP A 249 21.21 -12.88 8.25
CA ASP A 249 22.52 -13.10 8.85
C ASP A 249 23.02 -11.80 9.53
N GLN A 250 23.07 -11.83 10.86
CA GLN A 250 23.47 -10.66 11.66
C GLN A 250 24.93 -10.25 11.40
N ASP A 251 25.83 -11.19 11.12
CA ASP A 251 27.24 -10.88 10.87
C ASP A 251 27.40 -10.16 9.53
N LEU A 252 26.68 -10.61 8.50
CA LEU A 252 26.66 -9.93 7.19
C LEU A 252 26.01 -8.56 7.27
N ILE A 253 24.89 -8.41 7.99
CA ILE A 253 24.26 -7.10 8.23
C ILE A 253 25.25 -6.14 8.91
N ALA A 254 25.90 -6.60 9.97
CA ALA A 254 26.87 -5.79 10.70
C ALA A 254 28.05 -5.38 9.80
N LEU A 255 28.58 -6.34 9.04
CA LEU A 255 29.70 -6.15 8.12
C LEU A 255 29.38 -5.09 7.05
N TYR A 256 28.27 -5.24 6.34
CA TYR A 256 27.92 -4.36 5.23
C TYR A 256 27.35 -3.01 5.66
N THR A 257 26.70 -2.93 6.82
CA THR A 257 26.31 -1.63 7.41
C THR A 257 27.55 -0.81 7.75
N ARG A 258 28.56 -1.42 8.39
CA ARG A 258 29.85 -0.75 8.69
C ARG A 258 30.58 -0.34 7.41
N ALA A 259 30.58 -1.19 6.39
CA ALA A 259 31.19 -0.87 5.10
C ALA A 259 30.51 0.33 4.42
N THR A 260 29.17 0.37 4.42
CA THR A 260 28.39 1.51 3.91
C THR A 260 28.72 2.79 4.69
N ARG A 261 28.72 2.72 6.03
CA ARG A 261 29.07 3.85 6.90
C ARG A 261 30.50 4.34 6.69
N LYS A 262 31.46 3.45 6.39
CA LYS A 262 32.83 3.81 6.05
C LYS A 262 32.90 4.63 4.76
N GLY A 263 32.02 4.34 3.80
CA GLY A 263 31.98 5.01 2.51
C GLY A 263 31.23 6.33 2.48
N SER A 264 30.31 6.56 3.44
CA SER A 264 29.45 7.74 3.43
C SER A 264 29.02 8.26 4.80
N ARG A 265 28.82 9.58 4.88
CA ARG A 265 28.25 10.31 6.03
C ARG A 265 26.74 10.45 5.98
N LEU A 266 26.11 10.13 4.84
CA LEU A 266 24.66 10.22 4.69
C LEU A 266 23.92 9.32 5.69
N PRO A 267 22.69 9.66 6.08
CA PRO A 267 21.84 8.75 6.84
C PRO A 267 21.63 7.42 6.10
N ILE A 268 21.72 6.31 6.82
CA ILE A 268 21.58 4.95 6.28
C ILE A 268 20.25 4.35 6.72
N ILE A 269 19.50 3.83 5.75
CA ILE A 269 18.28 3.05 5.95
C ILE A 269 18.63 1.57 5.73
N ALA A 270 18.36 0.70 6.69
CA ALA A 270 18.47 -0.74 6.49
C ALA A 270 17.12 -1.32 6.07
N LYS A 271 17.03 -1.88 4.85
CA LYS A 271 15.78 -2.44 4.30
C LYS A 271 15.67 -3.93 4.56
N MET A 272 14.73 -4.28 5.43
CA MET A 272 14.61 -5.60 6.04
C MET A 272 13.77 -6.57 5.20
N THR A 273 14.16 -7.84 5.22
CA THR A 273 13.45 -8.93 4.53
C THR A 273 12.34 -9.50 5.42
N PRO A 274 11.11 -9.69 4.90
CA PRO A 274 10.04 -10.35 5.67
C PRO A 274 10.18 -11.88 5.69
N ASN A 275 11.19 -12.43 5.02
CA ASN A 275 11.37 -13.87 4.86
C ASN A 275 12.04 -14.50 6.09
N ILE A 276 11.63 -14.09 7.30
CA ILE A 276 12.17 -14.54 8.58
C ILE A 276 11.04 -14.55 9.62
N GLY A 277 11.17 -15.34 10.68
CA GLY A 277 10.22 -15.33 11.78
C GLY A 277 10.22 -13.98 12.52
N ASN A 278 11.39 -13.57 13.02
CA ASN A 278 11.60 -12.37 13.84
C ASN A 278 12.59 -11.43 13.14
N MET A 279 12.27 -10.15 13.05
CA MET A 279 13.05 -9.13 12.34
C MET A 279 13.84 -8.22 13.28
N GLU A 280 13.51 -8.24 14.56
CA GLU A 280 13.98 -7.34 15.61
C GLU A 280 15.50 -7.46 15.81
N LEU A 281 16.03 -8.68 15.87
CA LEU A 281 17.47 -8.92 16.07
C LEU A 281 18.33 -8.46 14.85
N PRO A 282 17.99 -8.85 13.60
CA PRO A 282 18.62 -8.26 12.41
C PRO A 282 18.53 -6.74 12.36
N ALA A 283 17.37 -6.16 12.67
CA ALA A 283 17.16 -4.72 12.65
C ALA A 283 17.99 -3.98 13.70
N MET A 284 18.01 -4.48 14.94
CA MET A 284 18.87 -3.97 16.01
C MET A 284 20.35 -4.05 15.62
N THR A 285 20.75 -5.13 14.95
CA THR A 285 22.12 -5.30 14.47
C THR A 285 22.48 -4.23 13.44
N ALA A 286 21.60 -3.90 12.50
CA ALA A 286 21.82 -2.82 11.55
C ALA A 286 21.98 -1.47 12.25
N ILE A 287 21.10 -1.13 13.21
CA ILE A 287 21.16 0.13 13.97
C ILE A 287 22.48 0.22 14.77
N ALA A 288 22.85 -0.85 15.49
CA ALA A 288 24.08 -0.90 16.27
C ALA A 288 25.36 -0.73 15.41
N ASN A 289 25.27 -0.95 14.10
CA ASN A 289 26.40 -0.88 13.16
C ASN A 289 26.37 0.35 12.25
N GLY A 290 25.48 1.31 12.51
CA GLY A 290 25.50 2.63 11.90
C GLY A 290 24.33 2.95 10.97
N ALA A 291 23.30 2.10 10.88
CA ALA A 291 22.03 2.49 10.29
C ALA A 291 21.30 3.51 11.20
N ASN A 292 20.62 4.48 10.58
CA ASN A 292 19.86 5.53 11.27
C ASN A 292 18.36 5.21 11.32
N SER A 293 17.88 4.36 10.44
CA SER A 293 16.47 4.01 10.31
C SER A 293 16.29 2.63 9.68
N LEU A 294 15.06 2.13 9.77
CA LEU A 294 14.68 0.83 9.22
C LEU A 294 13.59 1.01 8.17
N ALA A 295 13.70 0.30 7.06
CA ALA A 295 12.63 0.16 6.09
C ALA A 295 12.06 -1.26 6.16
N ALA A 296 10.74 -1.37 6.37
CA ALA A 296 10.08 -2.67 6.46
C ALA A 296 8.73 -2.65 5.72
N ILE A 297 8.46 -3.55 4.77
CA ILE A 297 9.23 -4.74 4.38
C ILE A 297 9.60 -4.75 2.90
N ASN A 298 10.59 -5.56 2.52
CA ASN A 298 10.75 -6.02 1.14
C ASN A 298 9.67 -7.07 0.78
N THR A 299 9.74 -7.67 -0.41
CA THR A 299 8.77 -8.66 -0.88
C THR A 299 8.87 -10.01 -0.16
N VAL A 300 7.72 -10.69 -0.03
CA VAL A 300 7.61 -12.03 0.58
C VAL A 300 7.84 -13.11 -0.48
N LYS A 301 8.65 -14.13 -0.21
CA LYS A 301 8.90 -15.24 -1.15
C LYS A 301 7.60 -16.00 -1.43
N SER A 302 7.27 -16.23 -2.70
CA SER A 302 5.99 -16.83 -3.10
C SER A 302 6.02 -17.59 -4.43
N ILE A 303 5.00 -18.44 -4.58
CA ILE A 303 4.50 -19.01 -5.83
C ILE A 303 3.03 -18.59 -5.92
N THR A 304 2.58 -18.11 -7.09
CA THR A 304 1.21 -17.58 -7.27
C THR A 304 0.23 -18.66 -7.72
N ARG A 305 0.52 -19.32 -8.84
CA ARG A 305 -0.30 -20.39 -9.42
C ARG A 305 0.56 -21.38 -10.17
N ILE A 306 0.09 -22.62 -10.27
CA ILE A 306 0.66 -23.66 -11.12
C ILE A 306 -0.22 -23.81 -12.37
N ASN A 307 0.41 -23.84 -13.54
CA ASN A 307 -0.22 -24.20 -14.80
C ASN A 307 -0.48 -25.72 -14.81
N THR A 308 -1.72 -26.13 -15.05
CA THR A 308 -2.15 -27.53 -14.99
C THR A 308 -1.74 -28.36 -16.20
N GLU A 309 -1.27 -27.73 -17.27
CA GLU A 309 -0.81 -28.42 -18.49
C GLU A 309 0.68 -28.72 -18.45
N ASN A 310 1.51 -27.75 -18.05
CA ASN A 310 2.98 -27.89 -18.05
C ASN A 310 3.60 -27.95 -16.65
N PHE A 311 2.79 -27.85 -15.58
CA PHE A 311 3.19 -27.93 -14.16
C PHE A 311 4.23 -26.88 -13.70
N SER A 312 4.47 -25.85 -14.50
CA SER A 312 5.28 -24.68 -14.14
C SER A 312 4.41 -23.61 -13.47
N SER A 313 5.01 -22.78 -12.62
CA SER A 313 4.36 -21.60 -12.05
C SER A 313 4.36 -20.43 -13.03
N TYR A 314 3.46 -19.45 -12.82
CA TYR A 314 3.53 -18.17 -13.52
C TYR A 314 4.48 -17.17 -12.82
N PRO A 315 5.13 -16.26 -13.56
CA PRO A 315 5.32 -16.35 -15.01
C PRO A 315 6.18 -17.58 -15.36
N ASP A 316 5.91 -18.18 -16.53
CA ASP A 316 6.70 -19.28 -17.10
C ASP A 316 7.82 -18.70 -17.98
N ILE A 317 9.04 -19.22 -17.81
CA ILE A 317 10.24 -18.84 -18.54
C ILE A 317 10.77 -20.11 -19.22
N GLY A 318 10.34 -20.35 -20.46
CA GLY A 318 10.82 -21.48 -21.26
C GLY A 318 10.50 -22.85 -20.64
N GLY A 319 9.33 -23.00 -20.01
CA GLY A 319 8.89 -24.23 -19.35
C GLY A 319 9.35 -24.37 -17.90
N GLN A 320 10.00 -23.35 -17.34
CA GLN A 320 10.45 -23.31 -15.95
C GLN A 320 9.94 -22.08 -15.22
N SER A 321 9.98 -22.12 -13.88
CA SER A 321 9.56 -21.00 -13.04
C SER A 321 10.35 -21.00 -11.73
N ALA A 322 10.31 -19.88 -11.02
CA ALA A 322 11.01 -19.70 -9.76
C ALA A 322 10.12 -19.06 -8.69
N VAL A 323 10.54 -19.22 -7.43
CA VAL A 323 10.00 -18.48 -6.28
C VAL A 323 10.27 -16.99 -6.49
N GLY A 324 9.22 -16.19 -6.47
CA GLY A 324 9.28 -14.74 -6.72
C GLY A 324 9.03 -13.90 -5.48
N GLY A 325 9.29 -12.61 -5.60
CA GLY A 325 8.90 -11.62 -4.61
C GLY A 325 7.43 -11.24 -4.73
N TYR A 326 6.65 -11.46 -3.67
CA TYR A 326 5.25 -11.10 -3.56
C TYR A 326 5.09 -9.73 -2.91
N SER A 327 4.18 -8.94 -3.48
CA SER A 327 3.89 -7.56 -3.13
C SER A 327 2.41 -7.26 -3.35
N GLY A 328 2.00 -6.00 -3.18
CA GLY A 328 0.60 -5.59 -3.29
C GLY A 328 -0.17 -5.74 -1.97
N GLN A 329 -1.48 -5.51 -2.05
CA GLN A 329 -2.35 -5.39 -0.88
C GLN A 329 -2.36 -6.64 0.00
N ALA A 330 -2.23 -7.83 -0.59
CA ALA A 330 -2.18 -9.10 0.13
C ALA A 330 -1.01 -9.20 1.13
N VAL A 331 0.06 -8.43 0.95
CA VAL A 331 1.22 -8.40 1.85
C VAL A 331 1.03 -7.43 3.02
N LYS A 332 0.07 -6.49 2.95
CA LYS A 332 -0.12 -5.45 3.98
C LYS A 332 -0.24 -6.02 5.40
N PRO A 333 -1.04 -7.07 5.70
CA PRO A 333 -1.14 -7.59 7.06
C PRO A 333 0.20 -8.11 7.62
N ILE A 334 1.05 -8.67 6.76
CA ILE A 334 2.39 -9.13 7.13
C ILE A 334 3.31 -7.92 7.40
N ALA A 335 3.24 -6.90 6.56
CA ALA A 335 4.01 -5.67 6.73
C ALA A 335 3.64 -4.94 8.04
N LEU A 336 2.34 -4.78 8.33
CA LEU A 336 1.86 -4.17 9.57
C LEU A 336 2.34 -4.93 10.81
N ARG A 337 2.32 -6.27 10.77
CA ARG A 337 2.86 -7.10 11.86
C ARG A 337 4.34 -6.79 12.11
N PHE A 338 5.19 -6.80 11.08
CA PHE A 338 6.61 -6.48 11.25
C PHE A 338 6.84 -5.04 11.73
N ILE A 339 6.08 -4.07 11.23
CA ILE A 339 6.17 -2.68 11.71
C ILE A 339 5.81 -2.58 13.19
N ARG A 340 4.72 -3.23 13.61
CA ARG A 340 4.34 -3.30 15.04
C ARG A 340 5.46 -3.90 15.87
N ASP A 341 6.00 -5.05 15.44
CA ASP A 341 7.04 -5.78 16.14
C ASP A 341 8.30 -4.89 16.30
N LEU A 342 8.76 -4.24 15.24
CA LEU A 342 9.90 -3.31 15.26
C LEU A 342 9.64 -2.07 16.15
N ALA A 343 8.47 -1.44 16.02
CA ALA A 343 8.11 -0.24 16.78
C ALA A 343 7.93 -0.49 18.28
N SER A 344 7.51 -1.71 18.64
CA SER A 344 7.30 -2.13 20.04
C SER A 344 8.56 -2.69 20.69
N TYR A 345 9.58 -3.04 19.89
CA TYR A 345 10.80 -3.66 20.41
C TYR A 345 11.65 -2.63 21.17
N PRO A 346 11.88 -2.79 22.50
CA PRO A 346 12.50 -1.75 23.32
C PRO A 346 13.87 -1.23 22.81
N PRO A 347 14.79 -2.08 22.32
CA PRO A 347 16.06 -1.62 21.73
C PRO A 347 15.94 -0.75 20.48
N LEU A 348 14.77 -0.76 19.81
CA LEU A 348 14.51 0.00 18.58
C LEU A 348 13.55 1.19 18.82
N LYS A 349 13.17 1.44 20.08
CA LYS A 349 12.25 2.52 20.40
C LYS A 349 12.80 3.88 19.94
N GLY A 350 11.99 4.62 19.19
CA GLY A 350 12.35 5.95 18.69
C GLY A 350 13.19 5.95 17.41
N ILE A 351 13.59 4.78 16.90
CA ILE A 351 14.23 4.67 15.59
C ILE A 351 13.20 4.97 14.50
N PRO A 352 13.46 5.90 13.56
CA PRO A 352 12.55 6.18 12.46
C PRO A 352 12.27 4.93 11.62
N LEU A 353 10.98 4.68 11.35
CA LEU A 353 10.52 3.58 10.52
C LEU A 353 9.98 4.09 9.18
N PHE A 354 10.40 3.41 8.11
CA PHE A 354 9.94 3.60 6.74
C PHE A 354 9.01 2.44 6.36
N GLY A 355 7.71 2.67 6.38
CA GLY A 355 6.70 1.63 6.14
C GLY A 355 6.55 1.29 4.66
N ILE A 356 6.53 0.00 4.33
CA ILE A 356 6.43 -0.49 2.94
C ILE A 356 5.61 -1.79 2.94
N GLY A 357 4.65 -1.88 2.03
CA GLY A 357 3.93 -3.13 1.75
C GLY A 357 2.41 -2.96 1.65
N GLY A 358 1.89 -2.98 0.42
CA GLY A 358 0.44 -3.03 0.17
C GLY A 358 -0.33 -1.75 0.51
N ILE A 359 0.31 -0.58 0.44
CA ILE A 359 -0.35 0.73 0.58
C ILE A 359 -1.03 1.09 -0.74
N THR A 360 -2.36 1.07 -0.76
CA THR A 360 -3.18 1.38 -1.96
C THR A 360 -4.12 2.55 -1.72
N ILE A 361 -4.61 2.72 -0.49
CA ILE A 361 -5.51 3.81 -0.08
C ILE A 361 -4.95 4.57 1.12
N TRP A 362 -5.51 5.76 1.40
CA TRP A 362 -5.02 6.63 2.48
C TRP A 362 -5.18 5.98 3.87
N GLN A 363 -6.17 5.12 4.07
CA GLN A 363 -6.32 4.36 5.31
C GLN A 363 -5.18 3.37 5.51
N ASP A 364 -4.66 2.78 4.43
CA ASP A 364 -3.48 1.91 4.54
C ASP A 364 -2.29 2.72 5.04
N ALA A 365 -2.09 3.93 4.50
CA ALA A 365 -1.04 4.84 4.97
C ALA A 365 -1.22 5.21 6.45
N LEU A 366 -2.45 5.50 6.87
CA LEU A 366 -2.79 5.78 8.26
C LEU A 366 -2.45 4.60 9.18
N ASP A 367 -2.74 3.35 8.78
CA ASP A 367 -2.41 2.16 9.58
C ASP A 367 -0.90 2.09 9.87
N PHE A 368 -0.05 2.33 8.87
CA PHE A 368 1.41 2.33 9.08
C PHE A 368 1.85 3.47 10.01
N ILE A 369 1.28 4.66 9.89
CA ILE A 369 1.60 5.81 10.75
C ILE A 369 1.18 5.52 12.20
N LEU A 370 -0.05 5.01 12.41
CA LEU A 370 -0.57 4.62 13.71
C LEU A 370 0.26 3.52 14.38
N LEU A 371 0.98 2.70 13.60
CA LEU A 371 1.93 1.70 14.11
C LEU A 371 3.37 2.21 14.30
N GLY A 372 3.64 3.48 13.98
CA GLY A 372 4.93 4.11 14.29
C GLY A 372 5.75 4.55 13.09
N CYS A 373 5.27 4.38 11.85
CA CYS A 373 6.01 4.85 10.68
C CYS A 373 6.10 6.38 10.61
N THR A 374 7.26 6.86 10.17
CA THR A 374 7.51 8.29 9.91
C THR A 374 7.30 8.62 8.44
N ALA A 375 7.73 7.73 7.54
CA ALA A 375 7.55 7.84 6.10
C ALA A 375 7.10 6.50 5.51
N LEU A 376 6.63 6.51 4.26
CA LEU A 376 5.97 5.39 3.60
C LEU A 376 6.48 5.22 2.16
N GLN A 377 6.88 4.01 1.75
CA GLN A 377 7.21 3.71 0.35
C GLN A 377 6.07 2.95 -0.35
N VAL A 378 5.83 3.29 -1.62
CA VAL A 378 4.77 2.70 -2.45
C VAL A 378 5.37 2.22 -3.77
N CYS A 379 4.89 1.08 -4.27
CA CYS A 379 5.37 0.45 -5.51
C CYS A 379 4.21 -0.13 -6.32
N THR A 380 3.62 -1.23 -5.85
CA THR A 380 2.63 -1.99 -6.62
C THR A 380 1.41 -1.15 -7.03
N SER A 381 0.94 -0.28 -6.15
CA SER A 381 -0.20 0.61 -6.43
C SER A 381 0.12 1.65 -7.51
N VAL A 382 1.39 2.04 -7.67
CA VAL A 382 1.84 2.90 -8.77
C VAL A 382 1.91 2.11 -10.08
N MET A 383 2.28 0.82 -10.04
CA MET A 383 2.21 -0.06 -11.22
C MET A 383 0.77 -0.26 -11.71
N GLU A 384 -0.19 -0.30 -10.78
CA GLU A 384 -1.60 -0.50 -11.09
C GLU A 384 -2.29 0.80 -11.53
N TYR A 385 -2.06 1.90 -10.81
CA TYR A 385 -2.83 3.15 -10.95
C TYR A 385 -2.03 4.37 -11.42
N GLY A 386 -0.72 4.23 -11.62
CA GLY A 386 0.18 5.31 -12.00
C GLY A 386 0.54 6.27 -10.86
N TYR A 387 1.42 7.24 -11.14
CA TYR A 387 1.94 8.16 -10.12
C TYR A 387 0.89 9.05 -9.46
N ARG A 388 -0.23 9.33 -10.13
CA ARG A 388 -1.29 10.23 -9.64
C ARG A 388 -2.08 9.66 -8.46
N ILE A 389 -1.88 8.40 -8.09
CA ILE A 389 -2.46 7.85 -6.86
C ILE A 389 -2.08 8.68 -5.62
N ILE A 390 -0.92 9.36 -5.66
CA ILE A 390 -0.45 10.26 -4.60
C ILE A 390 -1.44 11.36 -4.22
N ASP A 391 -2.20 11.88 -5.19
CA ASP A 391 -3.23 12.91 -4.97
C ASP A 391 -4.27 12.40 -3.95
N HIS A 392 -4.73 11.16 -4.14
CA HIS A 392 -5.75 10.54 -3.30
C HIS A 392 -5.20 10.09 -1.93
N LEU A 393 -3.94 9.64 -1.88
CA LEU A 393 -3.29 9.29 -0.62
C LEU A 393 -3.12 10.52 0.29
N LYS A 394 -2.63 11.62 -0.28
CA LYS A 394 -2.45 12.89 0.46
C LYS A 394 -3.79 13.50 0.85
N GLU A 395 -4.74 13.59 -0.08
CA GLU A 395 -6.05 14.18 0.17
C GLU A 395 -6.80 13.44 1.28
N GLY A 396 -6.83 12.10 1.24
CA GLY A 396 -7.52 11.31 2.25
C GLY A 396 -6.94 11.49 3.66
N LEU A 397 -5.61 11.44 3.80
CA LEU A 397 -4.94 11.72 5.08
C LEU A 397 -5.20 13.16 5.56
N SER A 398 -5.13 14.12 4.66
CA SER A 398 -5.32 15.54 4.95
C SER A 398 -6.73 15.83 5.46
N ILE A 399 -7.75 15.27 4.82
CA ILE A 399 -9.13 15.38 5.26
C ILE A 399 -9.32 14.71 6.63
N TYR A 400 -8.77 13.51 6.82
CA TYR A 400 -8.85 12.81 8.10
C TYR A 400 -8.26 13.65 9.24
N MET A 401 -7.06 14.21 9.05
CA MET A 401 -6.42 15.08 10.05
C MET A 401 -7.31 16.27 10.40
N LYS A 402 -7.89 16.95 9.41
CA LYS A 402 -8.76 18.11 9.64
C LYS A 402 -10.07 17.76 10.34
N GLN A 403 -10.68 16.64 10.00
CA GLN A 403 -11.92 16.19 10.64
C GLN A 403 -11.74 15.81 12.11
N HIS A 404 -10.51 15.49 12.50
CA HIS A 404 -10.15 15.04 13.84
C HIS A 404 -9.30 16.08 14.59
N ASP A 405 -9.20 17.31 14.09
CA ASP A 405 -8.41 18.41 14.67
C ASP A 405 -6.94 18.06 14.98
N ILE A 406 -6.35 17.21 14.14
CA ILE A 406 -4.95 16.76 14.26
C ILE A 406 -4.05 17.78 13.54
N ALA A 407 -3.09 18.36 14.26
CA ALA A 407 -2.22 19.39 13.69
C ALA A 407 -1.03 18.80 12.92
N SER A 408 -0.57 17.60 13.30
CA SER A 408 0.62 16.96 12.72
C SER A 408 0.51 15.44 12.62
N LEU A 409 1.24 14.83 11.68
CA LEU A 409 1.33 13.36 11.60
C LEU A 409 2.08 12.75 12.80
N ASP A 410 2.87 13.55 13.53
CA ASP A 410 3.57 13.12 14.74
C ASP A 410 2.60 12.75 15.87
N GLU A 411 1.47 13.46 15.99
CA GLU A 411 0.42 13.16 16.99
C GLU A 411 -0.22 11.79 16.78
N LEU A 412 -0.24 11.30 15.53
CA LEU A 412 -0.79 9.99 15.17
C LEU A 412 0.21 8.85 15.37
N ARG A 413 1.50 9.15 15.38
CA ARG A 413 2.54 8.14 15.27
C ARG A 413 2.54 7.20 16.47
N GLY A 414 2.30 5.91 16.22
CA GLY A 414 2.37 4.87 17.25
C GLY A 414 1.15 4.80 18.19
N LEU A 415 0.09 5.59 17.97
CA LEU A 415 -1.10 5.59 18.84
C LEU A 415 -1.79 4.21 18.93
N ALA A 416 -1.64 3.35 17.92
CA ALA A 416 -2.23 2.01 17.95
C ALA A 416 -1.40 0.99 18.76
N LEU A 417 -0.11 1.26 19.03
CA LEU A 417 0.79 0.29 19.66
C LEU A 417 0.32 -0.19 21.04
N PRO A 418 -0.13 0.69 21.97
CA PRO A 418 -0.62 0.24 23.28
C PRO A 418 -1.87 -0.67 23.21
N ASN A 419 -2.61 -0.61 22.11
CA ASN A 419 -3.84 -1.38 21.91
C ASN A 419 -3.58 -2.78 21.31
N LEU A 420 -2.35 -3.07 20.88
CA LEU A 420 -1.95 -4.36 20.31
C LEU A 420 -1.28 -5.24 21.37
N VAL A 421 -2.12 -5.71 22.30
CA VAL A 421 -1.72 -6.52 23.45
C VAL A 421 -1.50 -7.99 23.09
N GLN A 422 -0.89 -8.73 24.02
CA GLN A 422 -0.74 -10.18 23.89
C GLN A 422 -2.09 -10.90 24.00
N PRO A 423 -2.26 -12.08 23.36
CA PRO A 423 -3.53 -12.81 23.38
C PRO A 423 -4.08 -13.13 24.78
N GLU A 424 -3.21 -13.23 25.79
CA GLU A 424 -3.58 -13.49 27.19
C GLU A 424 -4.21 -12.27 27.87
N GLN A 425 -3.96 -11.06 27.37
CA GLN A 425 -4.44 -9.80 27.92
C GLN A 425 -5.81 -9.38 27.37
N LEU A 426 -6.32 -10.09 26.36
CA LEU A 426 -7.64 -9.82 25.79
C LEU A 426 -8.74 -10.24 26.78
N ASP A 427 -9.78 -9.40 26.90
CA ASP A 427 -10.96 -9.70 27.71
C ASP A 427 -11.72 -10.91 27.13
N ARG A 428 -11.72 -12.03 27.88
CA ARG A 428 -12.39 -13.28 27.51
C ARG A 428 -13.81 -13.39 28.05
N GLU A 429 -14.19 -12.50 28.97
CA GLU A 429 -15.51 -12.49 29.60
C GLU A 429 -16.50 -11.62 28.82
N ARG A 430 -16.01 -10.64 28.04
CA ARG A 430 -16.85 -9.85 27.15
C ARG A 430 -17.48 -10.74 26.07
N LYS A 431 -18.79 -10.97 26.21
CA LYS A 431 -19.62 -11.64 25.22
C LYS A 431 -20.36 -10.64 24.35
N LEU A 432 -20.36 -10.88 23.05
CA LEU A 432 -21.15 -10.14 22.08
C LEU A 432 -22.15 -11.11 21.46
N HIS A 433 -23.27 -10.60 20.95
CA HIS A 433 -24.14 -11.37 20.06
C HIS A 433 -24.35 -10.60 18.76
N CYS A 434 -24.73 -11.33 17.72
CA CYS A 434 -25.07 -10.74 16.44
C CYS A 434 -26.56 -10.36 16.42
N GLU A 435 -26.88 -9.26 15.74
CA GLU A 435 -28.26 -8.85 15.46
C GLU A 435 -28.44 -8.51 13.98
N ILE A 436 -29.63 -8.78 13.44
CA ILE A 436 -29.95 -8.57 12.03
C ILE A 436 -30.92 -7.39 11.89
N ASP A 437 -30.50 -6.37 11.15
CA ASP A 437 -31.39 -5.32 10.64
C ASP A 437 -32.20 -5.85 9.46
N SER A 438 -33.46 -6.18 9.73
CA SER A 438 -34.39 -6.71 8.72
C SER A 438 -34.65 -5.74 7.56
N ARG A 439 -34.45 -4.43 7.74
CA ARG A 439 -34.63 -3.43 6.68
C ARG A 439 -33.48 -3.43 5.68
N ARG A 440 -32.31 -3.93 6.09
CA ARG A 440 -31.09 -4.04 5.26
C ARG A 440 -30.86 -5.46 4.77
N CYS A 441 -31.48 -6.45 5.41
CA CYS A 441 -31.38 -7.85 5.03
C CYS A 441 -32.00 -8.06 3.64
N ILE A 442 -31.28 -8.77 2.77
CA ILE A 442 -31.74 -9.13 1.42
C ILE A 442 -32.05 -10.62 1.29
N HIS A 443 -32.20 -11.33 2.42
CA HIS A 443 -32.65 -12.73 2.45
C HIS A 443 -31.77 -13.71 1.63
N CYS A 444 -30.48 -13.40 1.47
CA CYS A 444 -29.56 -14.21 0.66
C CYS A 444 -29.09 -15.51 1.33
N GLY A 445 -29.13 -15.58 2.67
CA GLY A 445 -28.73 -16.78 3.43
C GLY A 445 -27.23 -17.00 3.59
N ARG A 446 -26.36 -16.09 3.12
CA ARG A 446 -24.90 -16.21 3.30
C ARG A 446 -24.50 -16.30 4.78
N CYS A 447 -25.10 -15.47 5.64
CA CYS A 447 -24.84 -15.52 7.07
C CYS A 447 -25.26 -16.85 7.71
N TYR A 448 -26.38 -17.41 7.26
CA TYR A 448 -26.85 -18.73 7.68
C TYR A 448 -25.84 -19.81 7.34
N ILE A 449 -25.45 -19.92 6.06
CA ILE A 449 -24.47 -20.93 5.59
C ILE A 449 -23.15 -20.79 6.35
N SER A 450 -22.63 -19.56 6.48
CA SER A 450 -21.37 -19.34 7.20
C SER A 450 -21.45 -19.72 8.68
N CYS A 451 -22.59 -19.53 9.34
CA CYS A 451 -22.76 -19.94 10.73
C CYS A 451 -23.02 -21.46 10.86
N LEU A 452 -23.73 -22.04 9.89
CA LEU A 452 -24.05 -23.47 9.84
C LEU A 452 -22.78 -24.31 9.65
N ASP A 453 -21.94 -23.97 8.67
CA ASP A 453 -20.82 -24.83 8.25
C ASP A 453 -19.46 -24.35 8.78
N GLY A 454 -19.35 -23.07 9.16
CA GLY A 454 -18.11 -22.43 9.61
C GLY A 454 -18.21 -21.75 10.98
N GLY A 455 -19.30 -21.99 11.71
CA GLY A 455 -19.57 -21.33 12.99
C GLY A 455 -20.23 -22.27 14.00
N HIS A 456 -21.27 -21.76 14.66
CA HIS A 456 -21.87 -22.38 15.85
C HIS A 456 -23.35 -22.72 15.65
N GLN A 457 -23.81 -22.82 14.39
CA GLN A 457 -25.20 -23.17 14.03
C GLN A 457 -26.24 -22.25 14.72
N ALA A 458 -25.83 -21.03 15.07
CA ALA A 458 -26.61 -20.06 15.84
C ALA A 458 -27.54 -19.20 14.97
N ILE A 459 -27.60 -19.45 13.66
CA ILE A 459 -28.52 -18.79 12.76
C ILE A 459 -29.45 -19.87 12.21
N GLY A 460 -30.75 -19.74 12.49
CA GLY A 460 -31.81 -20.52 11.87
C GLY A 460 -32.21 -19.93 10.52
N TRP A 461 -32.83 -20.76 9.67
CA TRP A 461 -33.30 -20.37 8.35
C TRP A 461 -34.72 -20.83 8.11
N GLU A 462 -35.68 -19.92 8.15
CA GLU A 462 -37.09 -20.23 7.93
C GLU A 462 -37.73 -19.21 6.99
N LYS A 463 -38.53 -19.67 6.01
CA LYS A 463 -39.20 -18.80 5.01
C LYS A 463 -38.26 -17.78 4.37
N ARG A 464 -37.02 -18.22 4.06
CA ARG A 464 -35.92 -17.40 3.53
C ARG A 464 -35.46 -16.24 4.43
N THR A 465 -35.71 -16.32 5.73
CA THR A 465 -35.32 -15.29 6.69
C THR A 465 -34.31 -15.87 7.68
N PRO A 466 -33.14 -15.23 7.85
CA PRO A 466 -32.19 -15.62 8.87
C PRO A 466 -32.67 -15.14 10.24
N MET A 467 -32.62 -16.02 11.23
CA MET A 467 -32.99 -15.72 12.62
C MET A 467 -31.84 -16.11 13.54
N ILE A 468 -31.40 -15.22 14.42
CA ILE A 468 -30.29 -15.51 15.32
C ILE A 468 -30.85 -16.15 16.60
N ASP A 469 -30.39 -17.35 16.90
CA ASP A 469 -30.55 -17.96 18.21
C ASP A 469 -29.47 -17.39 19.14
N LYS A 470 -29.89 -16.48 20.03
CA LYS A 470 -29.00 -15.82 20.99
C LYS A 470 -28.39 -16.80 22.00
N SER A 471 -29.01 -17.96 22.24
CA SER A 471 -28.47 -18.97 23.16
C SER A 471 -27.26 -19.72 22.59
N LEU A 472 -27.17 -19.80 21.26
CA LEU A 472 -26.06 -20.44 20.55
C LEU A 472 -25.03 -19.43 20.02
N CYS A 473 -25.40 -18.16 19.88
CA CYS A 473 -24.53 -17.14 19.30
C CYS A 473 -23.40 -16.76 20.26
N VAL A 474 -22.16 -17.08 19.86
CA VAL A 474 -20.94 -16.73 20.64
C VAL A 474 -20.31 -15.41 20.21
N GLY A 475 -20.92 -14.66 19.30
CA GLY A 475 -20.39 -13.37 18.87
C GLY A 475 -19.12 -13.41 18.02
N CYS A 476 -18.80 -14.52 17.35
CA CYS A 476 -17.56 -14.66 16.56
C CYS A 476 -17.42 -13.66 15.39
N GLY A 477 -18.52 -13.02 14.97
CA GLY A 477 -18.52 -11.98 13.94
C GLY A 477 -18.43 -12.49 12.50
N LEU A 478 -18.21 -13.79 12.24
CA LEU A 478 -18.09 -14.31 10.86
C LEU A 478 -19.26 -13.89 9.95
N CYS A 479 -20.49 -13.93 10.49
CA CYS A 479 -21.68 -13.54 9.75
C CYS A 479 -21.71 -12.05 9.34
N THR A 480 -21.04 -11.16 10.08
CA THR A 480 -20.93 -9.74 9.73
C THR A 480 -19.98 -9.56 8.54
N LEU A 481 -18.87 -10.31 8.50
CA LEU A 481 -17.86 -10.26 7.44
C LEU A 481 -18.39 -10.75 6.08
N VAL A 482 -19.27 -11.76 6.08
CA VAL A 482 -19.84 -12.30 4.83
C VAL A 482 -21.12 -11.58 4.38
N CYS A 483 -21.69 -10.69 5.22
CA CYS A 483 -22.95 -10.02 4.91
C CYS A 483 -22.73 -8.93 3.85
N PRO A 484 -23.28 -9.07 2.63
CA PRO A 484 -23.00 -8.14 1.53
C PRO A 484 -23.58 -6.74 1.78
N THR A 485 -24.60 -6.62 2.64
CA THR A 485 -25.30 -5.36 2.92
C THR A 485 -24.99 -4.79 4.31
N GLU A 486 -24.08 -5.41 5.08
CA GLU A 486 -23.81 -5.06 6.49
C GLU A 486 -25.11 -4.96 7.30
N ALA A 487 -26.06 -5.85 7.02
CA ALA A 487 -27.31 -5.95 7.77
C ALA A 487 -27.11 -6.60 9.14
N ILE A 488 -25.89 -7.02 9.49
CA ILE A 488 -25.60 -7.73 10.73
C ILE A 488 -24.54 -6.94 11.51
N SER A 489 -24.81 -6.69 12.78
CA SER A 489 -23.91 -6.00 13.71
C SER A 489 -23.64 -6.84 14.94
N LEU A 490 -22.45 -6.67 15.53
CA LEU A 490 -22.14 -7.15 16.88
C LEU A 490 -22.64 -6.12 17.89
N VAL A 491 -23.35 -6.61 18.90
CA VAL A 491 -23.86 -5.79 20.01
C VAL A 491 -23.46 -6.45 21.33
N ASN A 492 -23.33 -5.65 22.38
CA ASN A 492 -23.05 -6.19 23.71
C ASN A 492 -24.25 -7.02 24.18
N SER A 493 -23.99 -8.19 24.77
CA SER A 493 -25.00 -8.90 25.54
C SER A 493 -25.38 -8.05 26.74
N LEU A 494 -26.67 -7.68 26.84
CA LEU A 494 -27.24 -7.06 28.04
C LEU A 494 -27.19 -8.03 29.22
#